data_AF-A0AAE1Q0G7-F1
#
_entry.id   AF-A0AAE1Q0G7-F1
#
_cell.length_a   1.000
_cell.length_b   1.000
_cell.length_c   1.000
_cell.angle_alpha   90.00
_cell.angle_beta   90.00
_cell.angle_gamma   90.00
#
_symmetry.space_group_name_H-M   'P 1'
#
loop_
_entity.id
_entity.type
_entity.pdbx_description
1 polymer ?
#
loop_
_entity_poly.entity_id
_entity_poly.type
_entity_poly.pdbx_seq_one_letter_code
_entity_poly.pdbx_strand_id
1 'polypeptide(L)'
;MVCVKTDLCTRRGRHFIGVNFQAVINGNLRVINATVKEMTERATGTEICAMLVASLQKLGIEEQQIYTLTTDNGSNVVKAGQIMRENTRYVDPEESYGSDEYDDEVDNLSEDEISRLSEVNETLNGIKTAAEGVISVRCAVHTLQLNVHDVISSNARIKKVLGAVYVKS
;
A
#
# COMPACT_ATOMS: atom_id res chain seq x y z
N MET A 1 4.40 14.71 -6.42
CA MET A 1 3.31 14.07 -5.67
C MET A 1 3.14 12.64 -6.14
N VAL A 2 3.05 11.69 -5.20
CA VAL A 2 2.80 10.27 -5.49
C VAL A 2 1.50 9.79 -4.86
N CYS A 3 0.87 8.83 -5.52
CA CYS A 3 -0.22 8.03 -4.97
C CYS A 3 0.32 6.64 -4.68
N VAL A 4 0.22 6.20 -3.43
CA VAL A 4 0.62 4.86 -3.00
C VAL A 4 -0.60 3.94 -3.08
N LYS A 5 -0.40 2.72 -3.58
CA LYS A 5 -1.41 1.66 -3.59
C LYS A 5 -0.82 0.44 -2.92
N THR A 6 -1.56 -0.12 -1.98
CA THR A 6 -1.17 -1.35 -1.29
C THR A 6 -2.15 -2.45 -1.59
N ASP A 7 -1.64 -3.64 -1.79
CA ASP A 7 -2.43 -4.86 -1.93
C ASP A 7 -1.90 -5.91 -0.97
N LEU A 8 -2.79 -6.51 -0.18
CA LEU A 8 -2.43 -7.57 0.75
C LEU A 8 -3.15 -8.84 0.37
N CYS A 9 -2.39 -9.92 0.27
CA CYS A 9 -2.96 -11.24 0.05
C CYS A 9 -2.44 -12.25 1.05
N THR A 10 -3.28 -13.26 1.31
CA THR A 10 -2.91 -14.41 2.15
C THR A 10 -2.97 -15.66 1.29
N ARG A 11 -1.86 -16.40 1.20
CA ARG A 11 -1.77 -17.63 0.41
C ARG A 11 -1.05 -18.71 1.20
N ARG A 12 -1.72 -19.83 1.42
CA ARG A 12 -1.18 -21.00 2.17
C ARG A 12 -0.62 -20.63 3.56
N GLY A 13 -1.29 -19.74 4.27
CA GLY A 13 -0.89 -19.28 5.61
C GLY A 13 0.24 -18.24 5.62
N ARG A 14 0.71 -17.79 4.45
CA ARG A 14 1.71 -16.72 4.29
C ARG A 14 1.02 -15.44 3.87
N HIS A 15 1.47 -14.31 4.40
CA HIS A 15 0.94 -13.00 4.07
C HIS A 15 1.91 -12.29 3.14
N PHE A 16 1.40 -11.59 2.13
CA PHE A 16 2.23 -10.81 1.21
C PHE A 16 1.66 -9.41 1.12
N ILE A 17 2.55 -8.42 1.06
CA ILE A 17 2.22 -7.04 0.78
C ILE A 17 2.90 -6.59 -0.50
N GLY A 18 2.09 -6.11 -1.45
CA GLY A 18 2.56 -5.40 -2.63
C GLY A 18 2.39 -3.91 -2.44
N VAL A 19 3.43 -3.13 -2.74
CA VAL A 19 3.40 -1.67 -2.72
C VAL A 19 3.67 -1.16 -4.13
N ASN A 20 2.76 -0.32 -4.64
CA ASN A 20 2.91 0.34 -5.92
C ASN A 20 2.83 1.85 -5.75
N PHE A 21 3.66 2.57 -6.50
CA PHE A 21 3.60 4.03 -6.62
C PHE A 21 3.01 4.41 -7.96
N GLN A 22 2.22 5.48 -7.95
CA GLN A 22 1.66 6.08 -9.14
C GLN A 22 1.93 7.58 -9.12
N ALA A 23 2.50 8.11 -10.20
CA ALA A 23 2.77 9.53 -10.37
C ALA A 23 2.50 9.96 -11.82
N VAL A 24 2.27 11.26 -12.02
CA VAL A 24 2.27 11.86 -13.35
C VAL A 24 3.63 12.51 -13.57
N ILE A 25 4.37 12.02 -14.56
CA ILE A 25 5.73 12.47 -14.90
C ILE A 25 5.71 12.89 -16.36
N ASN A 26 6.09 14.14 -16.65
CA ASN A 26 6.08 14.69 -18.02
C ASN A 26 4.74 14.47 -18.75
N GLY A 27 3.63 14.65 -18.04
CA GLY A 27 2.27 14.46 -18.56
C GLY A 27 1.80 13.01 -18.70
N ASN A 28 2.65 12.03 -18.38
CA ASN A 28 2.35 10.60 -18.51
C ASN A 28 2.14 9.95 -17.15
N LEU A 29 1.14 9.07 -17.05
CA LEU A 29 0.93 8.26 -15.87
C LEU A 29 2.00 7.16 -15.80
N ARG A 30 2.77 7.15 -14.72
CA ARG A 30 3.74 6.10 -14.40
C ARG A 30 3.24 5.32 -13.20
N VAL A 31 3.30 3.99 -13.29
CA VAL A 31 3.03 3.07 -12.19
C VAL A 31 4.26 2.21 -12.00
N ILE A 32 4.75 2.11 -10.77
CA ILE A 32 5.96 1.39 -10.43
C ILE A 32 5.66 0.47 -9.25
N ASN A 33 6.03 -0.80 -9.39
CA ASN A 33 6.04 -1.73 -8.29
C ASN A 33 7.30 -1.47 -7.46
N ALA A 34 7.13 -1.20 -6.18
CA ALA A 34 8.23 -0.88 -5.29
C ALA A 34 8.75 -2.09 -4.54
N THR A 35 7.81 -2.92 -4.09
CA THR A 35 8.14 -4.15 -3.38
C THR A 35 6.95 -5.10 -3.45
N VAL A 36 7.28 -6.39 -3.42
CA VAL A 36 6.35 -7.45 -3.05
C VAL A 36 7.05 -8.29 -2.00
N LYS A 37 6.74 -8.03 -0.73
CA LYS A 37 7.38 -8.71 0.39
C LYS A 37 6.43 -9.69 1.06
N GLU A 38 6.97 -10.85 1.43
CA GLU A 38 6.30 -11.70 2.39
C GLU A 38 6.39 -11.10 3.79
N MET A 39 5.27 -11.02 4.50
CA MET A 39 5.24 -10.68 5.90
C MET A 39 5.47 -11.96 6.71
N THR A 40 6.66 -12.08 7.30
CA THR A 40 7.07 -13.21 8.16
C THR A 40 6.40 -13.17 9.54
N GLU A 41 5.99 -11.97 9.97
CA GLU A 41 5.26 -11.69 11.21
C GLU A 41 3.73 -11.57 11.00
N ARG A 42 2.98 -11.30 12.07
CA ARG A 42 1.56 -10.94 11.95
C ARG A 42 1.44 -9.64 11.17
N ALA A 43 0.60 -9.64 10.12
CA ALA A 43 0.27 -8.46 9.33
C ALA A 43 -0.58 -7.44 10.12
N THR A 44 -0.02 -6.87 11.19
CA THR A 44 -0.65 -5.84 12.03
C THR A 44 -0.54 -4.47 11.35
N GLY A 45 -1.38 -3.52 11.77
CA GLY A 45 -1.35 -2.18 11.18
C GLY A 45 -0.02 -1.43 11.36
N THR A 46 0.72 -1.69 12.45
CA THR A 46 2.04 -1.09 12.69
C THR A 46 3.09 -1.68 11.76
N GLU A 47 3.12 -3.02 11.62
CA GLU A 47 4.03 -3.72 10.70
C GLU A 47 3.82 -3.29 9.25
N ILE A 48 2.55 -3.19 8.83
CA ILE A 48 2.20 -2.72 7.48
C ILE A 48 2.66 -1.28 7.27
N CYS A 49 2.51 -0.41 8.28
CA CYS A 49 2.97 0.98 8.20
C CYS A 49 4.50 1.06 8.08
N ALA A 50 5.24 0.33 8.91
CA ALA A 50 6.70 0.29 8.88
C ALA A 50 7.21 -0.20 7.50
N MET A 51 6.59 -1.25 6.96
CA MET A 51 6.87 -1.75 5.61
C MET A 51 6.65 -0.70 4.52
N LEU A 52 5.58 0.10 4.63
CA LEU A 52 5.31 1.19 3.68
C LEU A 52 6.35 2.28 3.76
N VAL A 53 6.72 2.72 4.97
CA VAL A 53 7.76 3.73 5.20
C VAL A 53 9.10 3.26 4.66
N ALA A 54 9.50 2.01 4.95
CA ALA A 54 10.73 1.43 4.42
C ALA A 54 10.71 1.40 2.88
N SER A 55 9.58 1.02 2.27
CA SER A 55 9.41 1.01 0.81
C SER A 55 9.53 2.41 0.19
N LEU A 56 9.08 3.45 0.89
CA LEU A 56 9.22 4.84 0.47
C LEU A 56 10.66 5.34 0.58
N GLN A 57 11.32 5.05 1.70
CA GLN A 57 12.71 5.43 1.97
C GLN A 57 13.67 4.82 0.95
N LYS A 58 13.47 3.55 0.56
CA LYS A 58 14.25 2.89 -0.51
C LYS A 58 14.21 3.65 -1.83
N LEU A 59 13.19 4.47 -2.05
CA LEU A 59 13.00 5.23 -3.28
C LEU A 59 13.33 6.71 -3.13
N GLY A 60 13.80 7.14 -1.95
CA GLY A 60 14.02 8.54 -1.63
C GLY A 60 12.74 9.38 -1.59
N ILE A 61 11.57 8.75 -1.44
CA ILE A 61 10.29 9.44 -1.38
C ILE A 61 10.00 9.80 0.08
N GLU A 62 9.92 11.10 0.37
CA GLU A 62 9.48 11.62 1.66
C GLU A 62 7.96 11.41 1.84
N GLU A 63 7.52 11.20 3.07
CA GLU A 63 6.09 11.04 3.37
C GLU A 63 5.26 12.26 2.96
N GLN A 64 5.85 13.46 3.02
CA GLN A 64 5.25 14.72 2.60
C GLN A 64 5.07 14.82 1.07
N GLN A 65 5.59 13.89 0.28
CA GLN A 65 5.35 13.82 -1.16
C GLN A 65 4.14 12.92 -1.48
N ILE A 66 3.59 12.21 -0.50
CA ILE A 66 2.45 11.32 -0.65
C ILE A 66 1.15 12.13 -0.64
N TYR A 67 0.42 12.05 -1.75
CA TYR A 67 -0.90 12.66 -1.84
C TYR A 67 -2.00 11.74 -1.31
N THR A 68 -2.01 10.49 -1.78
CA THR A 68 -3.01 9.49 -1.36
C THR A 68 -2.38 8.14 -1.06
N LEU A 69 -2.96 7.41 -0.12
CA LEU A 69 -2.69 6.00 0.14
C LEU A 69 -3.97 5.20 -0.09
N THR A 70 -4.00 4.36 -1.12
CA THR A 70 -5.12 3.47 -1.41
C THR A 70 -4.86 2.10 -0.78
N THR A 71 -5.75 1.66 0.10
CA THR A 71 -5.68 0.35 0.77
C THR A 71 -6.98 -0.42 0.61
N ASP A 72 -6.94 -1.75 0.78
CA ASP A 72 -8.16 -2.54 0.90
C ASP A 72 -8.96 -2.22 2.20
N ASN A 73 -10.08 -2.91 2.43
CA ASN A 73 -10.93 -2.68 3.60
C ASN A 73 -10.50 -3.49 4.85
N GLY A 74 -9.39 -4.22 4.79
CA GLY A 74 -8.83 -4.99 5.88
C GLY A 74 -8.45 -4.09 7.06
N SER A 75 -8.91 -4.45 8.26
CA SER A 75 -8.74 -3.63 9.47
C SER A 75 -7.30 -3.22 9.76
N ASN A 76 -6.33 -4.08 9.47
CA ASN A 76 -4.92 -3.79 9.70
C ASN A 76 -4.36 -2.78 8.69
N VAL A 77 -4.69 -2.88 7.40
CA VAL A 77 -4.23 -1.91 6.39
C VAL A 77 -4.94 -0.57 6.53
N VAL A 78 -6.18 -0.59 7.01
CA VAL A 78 -6.92 0.61 7.42
C VAL A 78 -6.16 1.33 8.53
N LYS A 79 -5.77 0.58 9.57
CA LYS A 79 -5.03 1.11 10.71
C LYS A 79 -3.66 1.65 10.29
N ALA A 80 -2.96 0.96 9.39
CA ALA A 80 -1.69 1.44 8.83
C ALA A 80 -1.84 2.82 8.16
N GLY A 81 -2.88 3.00 7.34
CA GLY A 81 -3.16 4.30 6.71
C GLY A 81 -3.57 5.40 7.69
N GLN A 82 -4.13 5.04 8.85
CA GLN A 82 -4.38 6.00 9.93
C GLN A 82 -3.07 6.43 10.61
N ILE A 83 -2.20 5.47 10.97
CA ILE A 83 -0.89 5.74 11.57
C ILE A 83 -0.07 6.65 10.66
N MET A 84 -0.01 6.36 9.36
CA MET A 84 0.71 7.19 8.39
C MET A 84 0.19 8.63 8.32
N ARG A 85 -1.13 8.82 8.42
CA ARG A 85 -1.75 10.15 8.44
C ARG A 85 -1.40 10.91 9.71
N GLU A 86 -1.35 10.23 10.85
CA GLU A 86 -1.00 10.82 12.14
C GLU A 86 0.47 11.26 12.16
N ASN A 87 1.37 10.39 11.70
CA ASN A 87 2.81 10.68 11.57
C ASN A 87 3.10 11.88 10.65
N THR A 88 2.36 11.99 9.54
CA THR A 88 2.54 13.11 8.59
C THR A 88 1.95 14.44 9.05
N ARG A 89 1.10 14.45 10.08
CA ARG A 89 0.50 15.68 10.65
C ARG A 89 1.32 16.28 11.79
N TYR A 90 2.16 15.49 12.45
CA TYR A 90 2.94 15.90 13.61
C TYR A 90 4.42 15.68 13.31
N VAL A 91 5.09 16.70 12.76
CA VAL A 91 6.54 16.67 12.58
C VAL A 91 7.15 17.40 13.77
N ASP A 92 7.52 16.67 14.82
CA ASP A 92 8.50 17.17 15.79
C ASP A 92 9.89 17.09 15.12
N PRO A 93 10.62 18.20 14.94
CA PRO A 93 11.92 18.21 14.27
C PRO A 93 12.98 17.28 14.88
N GLU A 94 12.80 16.82 16.12
CA GLU A 94 13.81 16.04 16.86
C GLU A 94 13.59 14.52 16.87
N GLU A 95 12.42 14.01 16.46
CA GLU A 95 12.15 12.57 16.32
C GLU A 95 12.15 12.14 14.85
N SER A 96 13.30 12.29 14.19
CA SER A 96 13.58 11.46 13.02
C SER A 96 13.62 10.02 13.50
N TYR A 97 12.64 9.20 13.12
CA TYR A 97 12.65 7.75 13.36
C TYR A 97 14.07 7.23 13.08
N GLY A 98 14.72 6.75 14.13
CA GLY A 98 16.04 6.16 14.03
C GLY A 98 16.01 5.10 12.95
N SER A 99 17.06 5.07 12.13
CA SER A 99 17.29 3.98 11.20
C SER A 99 17.55 2.71 12.00
N ASP A 100 16.48 2.02 12.40
CA ASP A 100 16.60 0.61 12.72
C ASP A 100 17.12 -0.04 11.43
N GLU A 101 18.26 -0.73 11.53
CA GLU A 101 18.84 -1.50 10.44
C GLU A 101 17.83 -2.57 10.02
N TYR A 102 16.96 -2.21 9.07
CA TYR A 102 16.11 -3.17 8.40
C TYR A 102 17.02 -4.07 7.58
N ASP A 103 17.01 -5.36 7.92
CA ASP A 103 17.70 -6.40 7.17
C ASP A 103 17.31 -6.27 5.69
N ASP A 104 18.26 -5.78 4.91
CA ASP A 104 18.10 -5.44 3.51
C ASP A 104 18.16 -6.75 2.73
N GLU A 105 17.12 -7.58 2.88
CA GLU A 105 16.82 -8.58 1.86
C GLU A 105 16.60 -7.80 0.58
N VAL A 106 17.64 -7.82 -0.25
CA VAL A 106 17.71 -7.14 -1.53
C VAL A 106 16.60 -7.72 -2.39
N ASP A 107 15.46 -7.01 -2.43
CA ASP A 107 14.51 -7.14 -3.53
C ASP A 107 15.35 -6.93 -4.80
N ASN A 108 15.52 -7.97 -5.61
CA ASN A 108 16.26 -7.91 -6.86
C ASN A 108 15.46 -7.08 -7.86
N LEU A 109 15.41 -5.76 -7.64
CA LEU A 109 14.87 -4.80 -8.60
C LEU A 109 15.71 -4.91 -9.87
N SER A 110 15.02 -5.03 -11.01
CA SER A 110 15.68 -5.00 -12.31
C SER A 110 16.31 -3.63 -12.58
N GLU A 111 17.33 -3.58 -13.44
CA GLU A 111 17.96 -2.31 -13.85
C GLU A 111 16.93 -1.31 -14.43
N ASP A 112 15.89 -1.81 -15.11
CA ASP A 112 14.79 -1.00 -15.65
C ASP A 112 13.90 -0.43 -14.52
N GLU A 113 13.64 -1.20 -13.46
CA GLU A 113 12.91 -0.69 -12.29
C GLU A 113 13.70 0.40 -11.56
N ILE A 114 15.00 0.19 -11.36
CA ILE A 114 15.90 1.19 -10.76
C ILE A 114 15.90 2.48 -11.58
N SER A 115 16.02 2.39 -12.90
CA SER A 115 16.00 3.56 -13.78
C SER A 115 14.67 4.31 -13.77
N ARG A 116 13.53 3.60 -13.66
CA ARG A 116 12.21 4.24 -13.56
C ARG A 116 12.05 4.92 -12.22
N LEU A 117 12.54 4.32 -11.16
CA LEU A 117 12.50 4.87 -9.80
C LEU A 117 13.35 6.14 -9.68
N SER A 118 14.53 6.16 -10.28
CA SER A 118 15.37 7.37 -10.29
C SER A 118 14.70 8.52 -11.05
N GLU A 119 14.08 8.26 -12.21
CA GLU A 119 13.32 9.27 -12.97
C GLU A 119 12.18 9.89 -12.12
N VAL A 120 11.49 9.06 -11.34
CA VAL A 120 10.42 9.52 -10.43
C VAL A 120 11.00 10.38 -9.31
N ASN A 121 12.05 9.90 -8.65
CA ASN A 121 12.62 10.62 -7.53
C ASN A 121 13.17 11.99 -7.97
N GLU A 122 13.91 12.04 -9.08
CA GLU A 122 14.43 13.27 -9.66
C GLU A 122 13.31 14.25 -10.03
N THR A 123 12.25 13.77 -10.69
CA THR A 123 11.12 14.63 -11.10
C THR A 123 10.34 15.15 -9.90
N LEU A 124 10.28 14.37 -8.83
CA LEU A 124 9.49 14.71 -7.64
C LEU A 124 10.27 15.43 -6.55
N ASN A 125 11.60 15.51 -6.69
CA ASN A 125 12.47 16.11 -5.70
C ASN A 125 12.01 17.55 -5.36
N GLY A 126 11.80 17.81 -4.06
CA GLY A 126 11.29 19.08 -3.55
C GLY A 126 9.78 19.35 -3.75
N ILE A 127 9.05 18.49 -4.46
CA ILE A 127 7.59 18.64 -4.68
C ILE A 127 6.81 17.99 -3.52
N LYS A 128 6.44 18.81 -2.53
CA LYS A 128 5.62 18.39 -1.38
C LYS A 128 4.12 18.58 -1.66
N THR A 129 3.28 17.76 -1.02
CA THR A 129 1.83 17.95 -1.01
C THR A 129 1.47 19.14 -0.11
N ALA A 130 0.44 19.89 -0.49
CA ALA A 130 -0.15 20.93 0.36
C ALA A 130 -1.13 20.36 1.40
N ALA A 131 -1.41 19.05 1.36
CA ALA A 131 -2.29 18.39 2.30
C ALA A 131 -1.60 18.19 3.66
N GLU A 132 -2.34 18.46 4.75
CA GLU A 132 -1.94 18.11 6.11
C GLU A 132 -2.09 16.60 6.34
N GLY A 133 -1.11 15.88 5.82
CA GLY A 133 -0.96 14.43 5.90
C GLY A 133 -1.61 13.64 4.77
N VAL A 134 -1.39 12.33 4.82
CA VAL A 134 -1.81 11.39 3.76
C VAL A 134 -3.33 11.23 3.69
N ILE A 135 -3.89 11.35 2.48
CA ILE A 135 -5.30 11.03 2.23
C ILE A 135 -5.45 9.51 2.03
N SER A 136 -5.98 8.81 3.04
CA SER A 136 -6.32 7.39 2.90
C SER A 136 -7.62 7.19 2.11
N VAL A 137 -7.59 6.32 1.10
CA VAL A 137 -8.68 5.99 0.19
C VAL A 137 -8.92 4.47 0.22
N ARG A 138 -10.19 4.04 0.21
CA ARG A 138 -10.54 2.62 0.12
C ARG A 138 -10.47 2.13 -1.33
N CYS A 139 -9.97 0.91 -1.51
CA CYS A 139 -9.98 0.24 -2.80
C CYS A 139 -11.42 0.00 -3.27
N ALA A 140 -11.79 0.62 -4.39
CA ALA A 140 -13.13 0.50 -4.97
C ALA A 140 -13.46 -0.95 -5.36
N VAL A 141 -12.47 -1.71 -5.86
CA VAL A 141 -12.66 -3.11 -6.27
C VAL A 141 -12.97 -3.98 -5.06
N HIS A 142 -12.22 -3.84 -3.97
CA HIS A 142 -12.48 -4.58 -2.74
C HIS A 142 -13.83 -4.18 -2.13
N THR A 143 -14.18 -2.89 -2.14
CA THR A 143 -15.50 -2.43 -1.67
C THR A 143 -16.64 -3.05 -2.49
N LEU A 144 -16.50 -3.11 -3.83
CA LEU A 144 -17.47 -3.77 -4.68
C LEU A 144 -17.57 -5.27 -4.38
N GLN A 145 -16.43 -5.95 -4.19
CA GLN A 145 -16.38 -7.36 -3.80
C GLN A 145 -17.14 -7.60 -2.48
N LEU A 146 -16.95 -6.75 -1.46
CA LEU A 146 -17.67 -6.84 -0.19
C LEU A 146 -19.18 -6.66 -0.39
N ASN A 147 -19.60 -5.67 -1.18
CA ASN A 147 -21.02 -5.47 -1.49
C ASN A 147 -21.64 -6.72 -2.15
N VAL A 148 -20.96 -7.33 -3.12
CA VAL A 148 -21.42 -8.57 -3.77
C VAL A 148 -21.47 -9.73 -2.76
N HIS A 149 -20.43 -9.87 -1.94
CA HIS A 149 -20.35 -10.90 -0.90
C HIS A 149 -21.49 -10.77 0.13
N ASP A 150 -21.81 -9.55 0.55
CA ASP A 150 -22.85 -9.27 1.53
C ASP A 150 -24.23 -9.63 0.98
N VAL A 151 -24.54 -9.24 -0.27
CA VAL A 151 -25.81 -9.62 -0.93
C VAL A 151 -25.96 -11.14 -1.01
N ILE A 152 -24.89 -11.86 -1.40
CA ILE A 152 -24.90 -13.33 -1.46
C ILE A 152 -25.10 -13.93 -0.07
N SER A 153 -24.39 -13.41 0.93
CA SER A 153 -24.41 -13.93 2.30
C SER A 153 -25.74 -13.69 3.00
N SER A 154 -26.40 -12.56 2.74
CA SER A 154 -27.69 -12.19 3.33
C SER A 154 -28.89 -12.84 2.63
N ASN A 155 -28.74 -13.38 1.42
CA ASN A 155 -29.83 -14.00 0.66
C ASN A 155 -29.70 -15.53 0.58
N ALA A 156 -30.49 -16.25 1.39
CA ALA A 156 -30.46 -17.71 1.45
C ALA A 156 -30.74 -18.41 0.11
N ARG A 157 -31.57 -17.82 -0.78
CA ARG A 157 -31.86 -18.39 -2.10
C ARG A 157 -30.63 -18.31 -3.02
N ILE A 158 -29.99 -17.14 -3.07
CA ILE A 158 -28.76 -16.93 -3.85
C ILE A 158 -27.65 -17.85 -3.32
N LYS A 159 -27.47 -17.90 -2.01
CA LYS A 159 -26.49 -18.78 -1.36
C LYS A 159 -26.72 -20.25 -1.69
N LYS A 160 -27.97 -20.71 -1.73
CA LYS A 160 -28.32 -22.09 -2.13
C LYS A 160 -27.97 -22.39 -3.58
N VAL A 161 -28.28 -21.48 -4.51
CA VAL A 161 -27.98 -21.65 -5.93
C VAL A 161 -26.47 -21.66 -6.17
N LEU A 162 -25.73 -20.71 -5.60
CA LEU A 162 -24.28 -20.64 -5.76
C LEU A 162 -23.56 -21.80 -5.06
N GLY A 163 -24.05 -22.25 -3.89
CA GLY A 163 -23.52 -23.42 -3.19
C GLY A 163 -23.76 -24.74 -3.93
N ALA A 164 -24.84 -24.84 -4.72
CA ALA A 164 -25.09 -25.98 -5.60
C ALA A 164 -24.17 -25.99 -6.85
N VAL A 165 -23.65 -24.82 -7.26
CA VAL A 165 -22.66 -24.69 -8.34
C VAL A 165 -21.23 -24.98 -7.85
N TYR A 166 -20.94 -24.79 -6.56
CA TYR A 166 -19.63 -25.06 -5.94
C TYR A 166 -19.44 -26.51 -5.44
N VAL A 167 -20.19 -27.49 -5.98
CA VAL A 167 -19.97 -28.91 -5.69
C VAL A 167 -18.78 -29.41 -6.52
N LYS A 168 -17.60 -29.41 -5.88
CA LYS A 168 -16.35 -30.12 -6.21
C LYS A 168 -15.92 -30.16 -7.68
N SER A 169 -14.92 -29.33 -8.01
CA SER A 169 -13.79 -29.76 -8.85
C SER A 169 -12.58 -30.00 -7.96
#